data_AF-A0A4Q6BVI6-F1
#
_entry.id   AF-A0A4Q6BVI6-F1
#
_cell.length_a   1.000
_cell.length_b   1.000
_cell.length_c   1.000
_cell.angle_alpha   90.00
_cell.angle_beta   90.00
_cell.angle_gamma   90.00
#
_symmetry.space_group_name_H-M   'P 1'
#
loop_
_entity.id
_entity.type
_entity.pdbx_description
1 polymer ?
#
loop_
_entity_poly.entity_id
_entity_poly.type
_entity_poly.pdbx_seq_one_letter_code
_entity_poly.pdbx_strand_id
1 'polypeptide(L)'
;MSLIERALGKARDGNKTSRGTPVVRRPVVGPTTQRLPALPQLQLTPEIQMRLGLSAPPEQQHQRASEYRHIKRKVLSDIGSAKNRIVLVASALAGEGKSFTSANLARSLAMEPDYSVLLVDA
;
A
#
# COMPACT_ATOMS: atom_id res chain seq x y z
N MET A 1 42.43 25.51 20.74
CA MET A 1 41.77 24.62 19.76
C MET A 1 40.31 24.99 19.69
N SER A 2 39.85 25.40 18.51
CA SER A 2 38.55 26.08 18.31
C SER A 2 37.40 25.08 18.21
N LEU A 3 36.19 25.47 18.65
CA LEU A 3 34.97 24.67 18.56
C LEU A 3 34.66 24.21 17.12
N ILE A 4 35.18 24.93 16.13
CA ILE A 4 35.03 24.64 14.69
C ILE A 4 35.82 23.39 14.29
N GLU A 5 37.00 23.15 14.89
CA GLU A 5 37.84 21.99 14.60
C GLU A 5 37.22 20.68 15.13
N ARG A 6 36.52 20.74 16.28
CA ARG A 6 35.77 19.60 16.82
C ARG A 6 34.54 19.24 15.97
N ALA A 7 33.93 20.22 15.30
CA ALA A 7 32.77 19.97 14.44
C ALA A 7 33.17 19.29 13.12
N LEU A 8 34.33 19.64 12.55
CA LEU A 8 34.80 19.06 11.28
C LEU A 8 35.26 17.60 11.43
N GLY A 9 35.80 17.21 12.58
CA GLY A 9 36.18 15.82 12.88
C GLY A 9 34.97 14.87 12.93
N LYS A 10 33.86 15.32 13.52
CA LYS A 10 32.63 14.51 13.64
C LYS A 10 31.93 14.25 12.29
N ALA A 11 32.14 15.11 11.28
CA ALA A 11 31.55 14.95 9.95
C ALA A 11 32.29 13.95 9.06
N ARG A 12 33.53 13.58 9.39
CA ARG A 12 34.32 12.59 8.63
C ARG A 12 34.17 11.15 9.15
N ASP A 13 33.88 10.99 10.43
CA ASP A 13 33.70 9.67 11.06
C ASP A 13 32.27 9.12 10.99
N GLY A 14 31.28 9.93 10.61
CA GLY A 14 29.87 9.52 10.51
C GLY A 14 29.48 8.75 9.24
N ASN A 15 30.36 8.62 8.23
CA ASN A 15 30.01 8.06 6.92
C ASN A 15 30.53 6.62 6.67
N LYS A 16 30.85 5.88 7.73
CA LYS A 16 31.26 4.47 7.67
C LYS A 16 30.50 3.64 8.70
N THR A 17 29.22 3.35 8.44
CA THR A 17 28.49 2.10 8.80
C THR A 17 26.97 2.32 8.77
N SER A 18 26.43 2.48 7.56
CA SER A 18 25.06 2.01 7.26
C SER A 18 25.11 1.35 5.90
N ARG A 19 25.85 0.22 5.84
CA ARG A 19 25.59 -0.80 4.82
C ARG A 19 24.15 -1.25 5.07
N GLY A 20 23.21 -0.59 4.40
CA GLY A 20 21.85 -1.08 4.30
C GLY A 20 21.94 -2.52 3.88
N THR A 21 21.46 -3.42 4.73
CA THR A 21 21.22 -4.80 4.34
C THR A 21 20.46 -4.74 3.02
N PRO A 22 20.93 -5.40 1.96
CA PRO A 22 20.09 -5.57 0.79
C PRO A 22 18.84 -6.28 1.30
N VAL A 23 17.72 -5.57 1.34
CA VAL A 23 16.42 -6.21 1.52
C VAL A 23 16.30 -7.07 0.28
N VAL A 24 16.68 -8.34 0.43
CA VAL A 24 16.46 -9.38 -0.57
C VAL A 24 14.95 -9.40 -0.73
N ARG A 25 14.46 -8.74 -1.79
CA ARG A 25 13.11 -8.93 -2.28
C ARG A 25 13.01 -10.40 -2.57
N ARG A 26 12.46 -11.18 -1.63
CA ARG A 26 12.09 -12.57 -1.93
C ARG A 26 11.14 -12.44 -3.11
N PRO A 27 11.44 -13.06 -4.26
CA PRO A 27 10.44 -13.15 -5.31
C PRO A 27 9.22 -13.76 -4.62
N VAL A 28 8.10 -13.03 -4.64
CA VAL A 28 6.81 -13.65 -4.36
C VAL A 28 6.69 -14.68 -5.47
N VAL A 29 7.05 -15.93 -5.17
CA VAL A 29 6.79 -17.07 -6.03
C VAL A 29 5.28 -17.16 -6.06
N GLY A 30 4.67 -16.44 -7.01
CA GLY A 30 3.28 -16.63 -7.34
C GLY A 30 3.11 -18.12 -7.68
N PRO A 31 1.97 -18.73 -7.32
CA PRO A 31 1.67 -20.08 -7.79
C PRO A 31 1.93 -20.11 -9.29
N THR A 32 2.60 -21.15 -9.78
CA THR A 32 2.85 -21.37 -11.21
C THR A 32 1.53 -21.26 -11.94
N THR A 33 1.25 -20.08 -12.50
CA THR A 33 -0.03 -19.76 -13.11
C THR A 33 -0.09 -20.59 -14.38
N GLN A 34 -0.76 -21.75 -14.32
CA GLN A 34 -1.35 -22.33 -15.52
C GLN A 34 -2.09 -21.18 -16.20
N ARG A 35 -1.72 -20.86 -17.45
CA ARG A 35 -2.40 -19.82 -18.22
C ARG A 35 -3.85 -20.26 -18.38
N LEU A 36 -4.69 -19.82 -17.45
CA LEU A 36 -6.13 -19.72 -17.66
C LEU A 36 -6.31 -18.95 -18.97
N PRO A 37 -7.28 -19.32 -19.83
CA PRO A 37 -7.60 -18.54 -21.01
C PRO A 37 -7.71 -17.07 -20.59
N ALA A 38 -7.04 -16.17 -21.31
CA ALA A 38 -6.88 -14.80 -20.88
C ALA A 38 -8.26 -14.17 -20.68
N LEU A 39 -8.70 -14.09 -19.43
CA LEU A 39 -9.86 -13.30 -19.07
C LEU A 39 -9.57 -11.86 -19.53
N PRO A 40 -10.58 -11.15 -20.06
CA PRO A 40 -10.42 -9.74 -20.41
C PRO A 40 -9.83 -8.99 -19.22
N GLN A 41 -8.62 -8.44 -19.37
CA GLN A 41 -8.01 -7.62 -18.33
C GLN A 41 -8.56 -6.20 -18.44
N LEU A 42 -9.29 -5.76 -17.42
CA LEU A 42 -9.74 -4.38 -17.30
C LEU A 42 -8.74 -3.60 -16.44
N GLN A 43 -8.09 -2.60 -17.03
CA GLN A 43 -7.31 -1.64 -16.26
C GLN A 43 -8.25 -0.59 -15.68
N LEU A 44 -8.25 -0.43 -14.36
CA LEU A 44 -9.01 0.63 -13.68
C LEU A 44 -8.29 1.97 -13.90
N THR A 45 -8.53 2.63 -15.03
CA THR A 45 -7.97 3.97 -15.30
C THR A 45 -8.62 5.02 -14.39
N PRO A 46 -7.98 6.18 -14.16
CA PRO A 46 -8.57 7.26 -13.37
C PRO A 46 -9.98 7.66 -13.83
N GLU A 47 -10.23 7.67 -15.13
CA GLU A 47 -11.52 8.01 -15.74
C GLU A 47 -12.58 6.97 -15.40
N ILE A 48 -12.25 5.68 -15.49
CA ILE A 48 -13.14 4.58 -15.11
C ILE A 48 -13.47 4.68 -13.61
N GLN A 49 -12.48 4.96 -12.77
CA GLN A 49 -12.71 5.08 -11.33
C GLN A 49 -13.61 6.27 -10.96
N MET A 50 -13.46 7.41 -11.64
CA MET A 50 -14.36 8.55 -11.45
C MET A 50 -15.79 8.20 -11.86
N ARG A 51 -15.96 7.53 -13.02
CA ARG A 51 -17.27 7.08 -13.48
C ARG A 51 -17.94 6.09 -12.53
N LEU A 52 -17.16 5.23 -11.88
CA LEU A 52 -17.63 4.28 -10.87
C LEU A 52 -17.82 4.91 -9.48
N GLY A 53 -17.54 6.20 -9.31
CA GLY A 53 -17.62 6.88 -8.02
C GLY A 53 -16.59 6.38 -7.01
N LEU A 54 -15.48 5.79 -7.45
CA LEU A 54 -14.38 5.30 -6.60
C LEU A 54 -13.33 6.37 -6.32
N SER A 55 -13.25 7.41 -7.15
CA SER A 55 -12.33 8.53 -6.96
C SER A 55 -13.07 9.78 -6.47
N ALA A 56 -12.45 10.50 -5.55
CA ALA A 56 -12.96 11.78 -5.08
C ALA A 56 -12.72 12.91 -6.10
N PRO A 57 -13.50 14.00 -6.05
CA PRO A 57 -13.20 15.23 -6.77
C PRO A 57 -11.77 15.73 -6.47
N PRO A 58 -11.06 16.35 -7.44
CA PRO A 58 -9.65 16.73 -7.31
C PRO A 58 -9.31 17.46 -6.00
N GLU A 59 -10.17 18.38 -5.57
CA GLU A 59 -10.04 19.17 -4.35
C GLU A 59 -10.08 18.33 -3.05
N GLN A 60 -10.71 17.15 -3.07
CA GLN A 60 -10.83 16.24 -1.94
C GLN A 60 -9.91 15.01 -2.02
N GLN A 61 -9.22 14.80 -3.16
CA GLN A 61 -8.40 13.60 -3.36
C GLN A 61 -7.32 13.44 -2.30
N HIS A 62 -6.62 14.51 -1.93
CA HIS A 62 -5.59 14.46 -0.90
C HIS A 62 -6.14 14.07 0.47
N GLN A 63 -7.30 14.62 0.84
CA GLN A 63 -7.96 14.30 2.10
C GLN A 63 -8.41 12.84 2.13
N ARG A 64 -9.12 12.39 1.08
CA ARG A 64 -9.55 10.98 0.98
C ARG A 64 -8.37 10.01 0.99
N ALA A 65 -7.29 10.33 0.28
CA ALA A 65 -6.08 9.53 0.30
C ALA A 65 -5.41 9.50 1.69
N SER A 66 -5.52 10.55 2.51
CA SER A 66 -4.98 10.56 3.87
C SER A 66 -5.79 9.66 4.81
N GLU A 67 -7.11 9.62 4.67
CA GLU A 67 -8.02 8.72 5.42
C GLU A 67 -7.64 7.25 5.20
N TYR A 68 -7.53 6.82 3.93
CA TYR A 68 -7.15 5.44 3.61
C TYR A 68 -5.70 5.12 4.00
N ARG A 69 -4.79 6.10 4.02
CA ARG A 69 -3.42 5.89 4.54
C ARG A 69 -3.43 5.56 6.03
N HIS A 70 -4.30 6.19 6.84
CA HIS A 70 -4.39 5.85 8.25
C HIS A 70 -4.86 4.41 8.47
N ILE A 71 -5.91 3.99 7.76
CA ILE A 71 -6.42 2.62 7.81
C ILE A 71 -5.35 1.63 7.34
N LYS A 72 -4.74 1.88 6.18
CA LYS A 72 -3.72 1.02 5.60
C LYS A 72 -2.52 0.82 6.51
N ARG A 73 -1.98 1.87 7.14
CA ARG A 73 -0.82 1.72 8.05
C ARG A 73 -1.08 0.71 9.17
N LYS A 74 -2.28 0.74 9.75
CA LYS A 74 -2.69 -0.22 10.79
C LYS A 74 -2.88 -1.62 10.24
N VAL A 75 -3.48 -1.76 9.07
CA VAL A 75 -3.62 -3.06 8.40
C VAL A 75 -2.25 -3.69 8.11
N LEU A 76 -1.30 -2.91 7.60
CA LEU A 76 0.04 -3.40 7.26
C LEU A 76 0.89 -3.74 8.49
N SER A 77 0.73 -3.01 9.60
CA SER A 77 1.41 -3.36 10.85
C SER A 77 1.02 -4.75 11.34
N ASP A 78 -0.26 -5.10 11.17
CA ASP A 78 -0.80 -6.36 11.67
C ASP A 78 -0.48 -7.52 10.69
N ILE A 79 -0.53 -7.25 9.38
CA ILE A 79 -0.28 -8.26 8.34
C ILE A 79 1.20 -8.65 8.20
N GLY A 80 2.13 -7.74 8.49
CA GLY A 80 3.57 -7.98 8.32
C GLY A 80 4.08 -9.22 9.06
N SER A 81 3.45 -9.57 10.20
CA SER A 81 3.78 -10.74 11.02
C SER A 81 2.70 -11.84 10.98
N ALA A 82 1.59 -11.62 10.26
CA ALA A 82 0.46 -12.54 10.26
C ALA A 82 0.71 -13.78 9.39
N LYS A 83 0.27 -14.95 9.89
CA LYS A 83 0.26 -16.20 9.10
C LYS A 83 -0.76 -16.15 7.96
N ASN A 84 -1.90 -15.50 8.18
CA ASN A 84 -2.97 -15.32 7.19
C ASN A 84 -3.17 -13.84 6.90
N ARG A 85 -3.31 -13.48 5.62
CA ARG A 85 -3.42 -12.08 5.15
C ARG A 85 -4.80 -11.77 4.58
N ILE A 86 -5.84 -12.09 5.35
CA ILE A 86 -7.24 -11.87 4.97
C ILE A 86 -7.77 -10.68 5.77
N VAL A 87 -8.30 -9.69 5.06
CA VAL A 87 -8.98 -8.53 5.65
C VAL A 87 -10.43 -8.58 5.22
N LEU A 88 -11.33 -8.78 6.18
CA LEU A 88 -12.77 -8.69 5.94
C LEU A 88 -13.21 -7.24 6.13
N VAL A 89 -14.00 -6.75 5.17
CA VAL A 89 -14.65 -5.44 5.26
C VAL A 89 -16.16 -5.68 5.34
N ALA A 90 -16.77 -5.19 6.42
CA ALA A 90 -18.19 -5.36 6.70
C ALA A 90 -18.81 -4.06 7.21
N SER A 91 -20.13 -3.94 7.07
CA SER A 91 -20.95 -2.83 7.56
C SER A 91 -22.03 -3.36 8.51
N ALA A 92 -22.48 -2.54 9.45
CA ALA A 92 -23.59 -2.90 10.33
C ALA A 92 -24.93 -2.88 9.57
N LEU A 93 -25.05 -1.97 8.60
CA LEU A 93 -26.25 -1.80 7.77
C LEU A 93 -25.93 -1.84 6.28
N ALA A 94 -26.96 -2.02 5.47
CA ALA A 94 -26.88 -1.82 4.03
C ALA A 94 -26.66 -0.34 3.69
N GLY A 95 -25.87 -0.05 2.66
CA GLY A 95 -25.67 1.32 2.17
C GLY A 95 -24.62 2.15 2.90
N GLU A 96 -23.95 1.64 3.95
CA GLU A 96 -22.90 2.38 4.69
C GLU A 96 -21.57 2.55 3.91
N GLY A 97 -21.55 2.19 2.62
CA GLY A 97 -20.38 2.38 1.79
C GLY A 97 -19.30 1.29 1.91
N LYS A 98 -19.60 0.10 2.45
CA LYS A 98 -18.61 -1.00 2.55
C LYS A 98 -17.91 -1.32 1.23
N SER A 99 -18.63 -1.32 0.10
CA SER A 99 -18.07 -1.59 -1.23
C SER A 99 -17.15 -0.45 -1.70
N PHE A 100 -17.50 0.80 -1.39
CA PHE A 100 -16.66 1.96 -1.69
C PHE A 100 -15.36 1.91 -0.85
N THR A 101 -15.49 1.59 0.43
CA THR A 101 -14.35 1.45 1.36
C THR A 101 -13.47 0.26 0.99
N SER A 102 -14.04 -0.90 0.67
CA SER A 102 -13.26 -2.10 0.31
C SER A 102 -12.45 -1.88 -0.97
N ALA A 103 -13.07 -1.29 -2.00
CA ALA A 103 -12.40 -0.97 -3.26
C ALA A 103 -11.26 0.03 -3.08
N ASN A 104 -11.49 1.12 -2.34
CA ASN A 104 -10.48 2.15 -2.11
C ASN A 104 -9.36 1.71 -1.18
N LEU A 105 -9.68 0.91 -0.15
CA LEU A 105 -8.68 0.31 0.72
C LEU A 105 -7.81 -0.70 -0.06
N ALA A 106 -8.43 -1.57 -0.87
CA ALA A 106 -7.72 -2.51 -1.72
C ALA A 106 -6.77 -1.80 -2.69
N ARG A 107 -7.25 -0.73 -3.35
CA ARG A 107 -6.41 0.12 -4.21
C ARG A 107 -5.26 0.75 -3.41
N SER A 108 -5.53 1.28 -2.23
CA SER A 108 -4.50 1.90 -1.38
C SER A 108 -3.44 0.88 -0.98
N LEU A 109 -3.83 -0.35 -0.63
CA LEU A 109 -2.92 -1.45 -0.30
C LEU A 109 -2.11 -1.89 -1.52
N ALA A 110 -2.74 -1.98 -2.70
CA ALA A 110 -2.09 -2.38 -3.95
C ALA A 110 -1.05 -1.36 -4.45
N MET A 111 -1.12 -0.11 -3.98
CA MET A 111 -0.10 0.91 -4.25
C MET A 111 1.17 0.72 -3.43
N GLU A 112 1.19 -0.18 -2.44
CA GLU A 112 2.40 -0.47 -1.69
C GLU A 112 3.32 -1.45 -2.46
N PRO A 113 4.62 -1.15 -2.62
CA PRO A 113 5.49 -1.88 -3.54
C PRO A 113 5.63 -3.39 -3.29
N ASP A 114 5.46 -3.84 -2.04
CA ASP A 114 5.74 -5.22 -1.64
C ASP A 114 4.46 -6.05 -1.42
N TYR A 115 3.30 -5.52 -1.81
CA TYR A 115 2.01 -6.18 -1.58
C TYR A 115 1.23 -6.41 -2.89
N SER A 116 0.84 -7.66 -3.12
CA SER A 116 -0.18 -8.01 -4.11
C SER A 116 -1.51 -8.20 -3.40
N VAL A 117 -2.56 -7.56 -3.91
CA VAL A 117 -3.88 -7.51 -3.27
C VAL A 117 -4.93 -8.12 -4.20
N LEU A 118 -5.77 -8.99 -3.65
CA LEU A 118 -6.95 -9.53 -4.31
C LEU A 118 -8.19 -9.03 -3.55
N LEU A 119 -9.11 -8.39 -4.26
CA LEU A 119 -10.43 -8.05 -3.74
C LEU A 119 -11.43 -9.12 -4.18
N VAL A 120 -12.19 -9.66 -3.23
CA VAL A 120 -13.24 -10.65 -3.46
C VAL A 120 -14.56 -10.05 -2.98
N ASP A 121 -15.59 -10.12 -3.83
CA ASP A 121 -16.97 -9.77 -3.46
C ASP A 121 -17.70 -11.05 -3.03
N ALA A 122 -18.32 -11.03 -1.86
CA ALA A 122 -18.88 -12.20 -1.16
C ALA A 122 -20.21 -11.89 -0.49
#